data_AF-A0A5E4SFS0-F1
#
_entry.id   AF-A0A5E4SFS0-F1
#
_cell.length_a   1.000
_cell.length_b   1.000
_cell.length_c   1.000
_cell.angle_alpha   90.00
_cell.angle_beta   90.00
_cell.angle_gamma   90.00
#
_symmetry.space_group_name_H-M   'P 1'
#
loop_
_entity.id
_entity.type
_entity.pdbx_description
1 polymer ?
#
loop_
_entity_poly.entity_id
_entity_poly.type
_entity_poly.pdbx_seq_one_letter_code
_entity_poly.pdbx_strand_id
1 'polypeptide(L)' 'MFATEIRQYQTGWHDAMLGRPCRSTALAYRSGYRDACK' A
#
# COMPACT_ATOMS: atom_id res chain seq x y z
N MET A 1 -12.33 -13.41 -2.96
CA MET A 1 -12.40 -12.40 -1.89
C MET A 1 -11.12 -11.57 -1.76
N PHE A 2 -9.93 -12.08 -2.14
CA PHE A 2 -8.63 -11.40 -1.96
C PHE A 2 -8.21 -10.34 -2.99
N ALA A 3 -8.94 -10.19 -4.10
CA ALA A 3 -8.52 -9.30 -5.19
C ALA A 3 -8.43 -7.81 -4.76
N THR A 4 -9.31 -7.40 -3.84
CA THR A 4 -9.34 -6.03 -3.32
C THR A 4 -8.15 -5.76 -2.39
N GLU A 5 -7.80 -6.70 -1.52
CA GLU A 5 -6.66 -6.59 -0.61
C GLU A 5 -5.33 -6.56 -1.36
N ILE A 6 -5.18 -7.39 -2.41
CA ILE A 6 -4.00 -7.36 -3.28
C ILE A 6 -3.86 -6.02 -3.99
N ARG A 7 -4.96 -5.47 -4.53
CA ARG A 7 -4.95 -4.13 -5.15
C ARG A 7 -4.58 -3.04 -4.16
N GLN A 8 -5.11 -3.10 -2.93
CA GLN A 8 -4.78 -2.14 -1.88
C GLN A 8 -3.30 -2.21 -1.51
N TYR A 9 -2.75 -3.41 -1.35
CA TYR A 9 -1.33 -3.64 -1.10
C TYR A 9 -0.45 -3.02 -2.19
N GLN A 10 -0.73 -3.34 -3.46
CA GLN A 10 0.02 -2.81 -4.59
C GLN A 10 -0.06 -1.28 -4.68
N THR A 11 -1.25 -0.72 -4.37
CA THR A 11 -1.44 0.74 -4.34
C THR A 11 -0.56 1.38 -3.27
N GLY A 12 -0.54 0.81 -2.06
CA GLY A 12 0.30 1.29 -0.96
C GLY A 12 1.78 1.24 -1.31
N TRP A 13 2.24 0.11 -1.85
CA TRP A 13 3.64 -0.07 -2.27
C TRP A 13 4.06 0.94 -3.34
N HIS A 14 3.20 1.17 -4.33
CA HIS A 14 3.45 2.12 -5.42
C HIS A 14 3.47 3.58 -4.93
N ASP A 15 2.55 3.97 -4.04
CA ASP A 15 2.54 5.33 -3.46
C ASP A 15 3.81 5.59 -2.62
N ALA A 16 4.28 4.60 -1.88
CA ALA A 16 5.54 4.68 -1.14
C ALA A 16 6.76 4.81 -2.06
N MET A 17 6.83 4.02 -3.15
CA MET A 17 7.91 4.12 -4.15
C MET A 17 7.96 5.48 -4.84
N LEU A 18 6.82 6.14 -5.00
CA LEU A 18 6.74 7.51 -5.53
C LEU A 18 7.01 8.60 -4.48
N GLY A 19 7.31 8.25 -3.23
CA GLY A 19 7.49 9.19 -2.13
C GLY A 19 6.22 9.95 -1.73
N ARG A 20 5.04 9.44 -2.09
CA ARG A 20 3.76 10.07 -1.78
C ARG A 20 3.41 9.83 -0.32
N PRO A 21 2.76 10.77 0.38
CA PRO A 21 2.28 10.53 1.75
C PRO A 21 1.25 9.40 1.78
N CYS A 22 1.19 8.68 2.91
CA CYS A 22 0.26 7.57 3.10
C CYS A 22 -1.21 8.05 3.00
N ARG A 23 -1.97 7.52 2.03
CA ARG A 23 -3.32 8.01 1.68
C ARG A 23 -4.47 7.17 2.24
N SER A 24 -4.18 6.02 2.85
CA SER A 24 -5.20 5.10 3.34
C SER A 24 -4.77 4.39 4.62
N THR A 25 -5.75 4.13 5.48
CA THR A 25 -5.59 3.39 6.74
C THR A 25 -5.90 1.91 6.60
N ALA A 26 -6.35 1.46 5.42
CA ALA A 26 -6.64 0.05 5.17
C ALA A 26 -5.40 -0.82 5.43
N LEU A 27 -5.61 -1.97 6.09
CA LEU A 27 -4.51 -2.84 6.53
C LEU A 27 -3.62 -3.27 5.36
N ALA A 28 -4.23 -3.79 4.29
CA ALA A 28 -3.49 -4.25 3.11
C ALA A 28 -2.68 -3.12 2.46
N TYR A 29 -3.27 -1.93 2.33
CA TYR A 29 -2.57 -0.74 1.83
C TYR A 29 -1.37 -0.35 2.70
N ARG A 30 -1.56 -0.24 4.03
CA ARG A 30 -0.46 0.13 4.94
C ARG A 30 0.66 -0.90 4.94
N SER A 31 0.32 -2.19 4.82
CA SER A 31 1.31 -3.25 4.69
C SER A 31 2.19 -3.03 3.45
N GLY A 32 1.58 -2.80 2.28
CA GLY A 32 2.35 -2.54 1.05
C GLY A 32 3.17 -1.25 1.11
N TYR A 33 2.58 -0.18 1.63
CA TYR A 33 3.27 1.11 1.78
C TYR A 33 4.48 1.02 2.71
N ARG A 34 4.35 0.34 3.85
CA ARG A 34 5.46 0.17 4.81
C ARG A 34 6.55 -0.75 4.25
N ASP A 35 6.19 -1.77 3.47
CA ASP A 35 7.14 -2.70 2.90
C ASP A 35 8.02 -2.04 1.84
N ALA A 36 7.47 -1.14 1.03
CA ALA A 36 8.22 -0.32 0.07
C ALA A 36 9.20 0.68 0.72
N CYS A 37 8.98 1.07 1.98
CA CYS A 37 9.83 2.02 2.69
C CYS A 37 10.97 1.37 3.51
N LYS A 38 11.17 0.05 3.41
CA LYS A 38 12.35 -0.63 3.97
C LYS A 38 13.56 -0.44 3.08
#